data_AF-A0A954RUK2-F1
#
_entry.id   AF-A0A954RUK2-F1
#
_cell.length_a   1.000
_cell.length_b   1.000
_cell.length_c   1.000
_cell.angle_alpha   90.00
_cell.angle_beta   90.00
_cell.angle_gamma   90.00
#
_symmetry.space_group_name_H-M   'P 1'
#
loop_
_entity.id
_entity.type
_entity.pdbx_description
1 polymer ?
#
loop_
_entity_poly.entity_id
_entity_poly.type
_entity_poly.pdbx_seq_one_letter_code
_entity_poly.pdbx_strand_id
1 'polypeptide(L)'
;MANSQADAALAVLARRFAQWRSTRVRGERIPTSLWSEAAVLARELGVCRVAQVLRLDYYKLKRLAAEARPPRSNASQEPSSPSPHFIELPPPSAPSRQQVVVELENAIGDKLRIQVSGQTLDVESLAAKFWGRE
;
A
#
# COMPACT_ATOMS: atom_id res chain seq x y z
N MET A 1 11.56 8.21 2.05
CA MET A 1 11.67 9.21 3.14
C MET A 1 10.31 9.80 3.56
N ALA A 2 9.35 10.00 2.65
CA ALA A 2 8.02 10.56 2.99
C ALA A 2 7.20 9.76 4.02
N ASN A 3 7.32 8.42 4.01
CA ASN A 3 6.51 7.57 4.90
C ASN A 3 6.89 7.69 6.38
N SER A 4 8.14 8.05 6.69
CA SER A 4 8.63 8.18 8.07
C SER A 4 8.11 9.44 8.77
N GLN A 5 7.91 10.53 8.02
CA GLN A 5 7.38 11.78 8.59
C GLN A 5 5.88 11.68 8.84
N ALA A 6 5.14 11.05 7.92
CA ALA A 6 3.72 10.77 8.11
C ALA A 6 3.48 9.81 9.30
N ASP A 7 4.37 8.83 9.50
CA ASP A 7 4.32 7.93 10.66
C ASP A 7 4.55 8.66 12.00
N ALA A 8 5.54 9.56 12.04
CA ALA A 8 5.78 10.42 13.20
C ALA A 8 4.56 11.32 13.49
N ALA A 9 3.95 11.90 12.46
CA ALA A 9 2.73 12.70 12.59
C ALA A 9 1.55 11.85 13.12
N LEU A 10 1.40 10.60 12.67
CA LEU A 10 0.40 9.68 13.19
C LEU A 10 0.62 9.35 14.68
N ALA A 11 1.87 9.15 15.10
CA ALA A 11 2.19 8.92 16.51
C ALA A 11 1.86 10.13 17.39
N VAL A 12 2.14 11.35 16.92
CA VAL A 12 1.76 12.58 17.62
C VAL A 12 0.24 12.73 17.72
N LEU A 13 -0.48 12.47 16.63
CA LEU A 13 -1.94 12.54 16.63
C LEU A 13 -2.54 11.48 17.57
N ALA A 14 -1.98 10.28 17.61
CA ALA A 14 -2.40 9.23 18.55
C ALA A 14 -2.28 9.68 20.01
N ARG A 15 -1.20 10.38 20.38
CA ARG A 15 -1.03 10.97 21.72
C ARG A 15 -2.09 12.03 22.02
N ARG A 16 -2.41 12.92 21.07
CA ARG A 16 -3.49 13.91 21.23
C ARG A 16 -4.84 13.24 21.44
N PHE A 17 -5.13 12.18 20.70
CA PHE A 17 -6.35 11.38 20.88
C PHE A 17 -6.39 10.71 22.26
N ALA A 18 -5.27 10.18 22.74
CA ALA A 18 -5.18 9.59 24.07
C ALA A 18 -5.42 10.64 25.17
N GLN A 19 -4.79 11.82 25.05
CA GLN A 19 -4.98 12.93 25.98
C GLN A 19 -6.44 13.38 26.02
N TRP A 20 -7.06 13.63 24.86
CA TRP A 20 -8.47 14.00 24.80
C TRP A 20 -9.38 12.92 25.40
N ARG A 21 -9.12 11.63 25.13
CA ARG A 21 -9.89 10.53 25.72
C ARG A 21 -9.74 10.42 27.23
N SER A 22 -8.62 10.89 27.79
CA SER A 22 -8.38 10.92 29.23
C SER A 22 -9.10 12.08 29.92
N THR A 23 -9.32 13.20 29.23
CA THR A 23 -9.93 14.40 29.82
C THR A 23 -11.40 14.58 29.48
N ARG A 24 -11.93 13.83 28.50
CA ARG A 24 -13.33 13.94 28.06
C ARG A 24 -14.32 13.37 29.07
N VAL A 25 -15.56 13.87 28.99
CA VAL A 25 -16.70 13.25 29.66
C VAL A 25 -17.16 12.02 28.86
N ARG A 26 -17.65 10.98 29.54
CA ARG A 26 -18.21 9.81 28.84
C ARG A 26 -19.35 10.24 27.91
N GLY A 27 -19.29 9.80 26.65
CA GLY A 27 -20.26 10.15 25.62
C GLY A 27 -19.93 11.41 24.82
N GLU A 28 -18.88 12.16 25.19
CA GLU A 28 -18.47 13.34 24.45
C GLU A 28 -17.96 12.98 23.05
N ARG A 29 -18.46 13.71 22.05
CA ARG A 29 -18.13 13.49 20.64
C ARG A 29 -16.70 13.95 20.38
N ILE A 30 -15.98 13.19 19.56
CA ILE A 30 -14.63 13.54 19.11
C ILE A 30 -14.65 14.91 18.40
N PRO A 31 -13.80 15.87 18.82
CA PRO A 31 -13.66 17.18 18.20
C PRO A 31 -13.43 17.11 16.69
N THR A 32 -14.01 18.06 15.97
CA THR A 32 -13.89 18.15 14.51
C THR A 32 -12.44 18.35 14.06
N SER A 33 -11.63 19.09 14.82
CA SER A 33 -10.21 19.30 14.53
C SER A 33 -9.43 18.00 14.47
N LEU A 34 -9.62 17.12 15.45
CA LEU A 34 -8.99 15.79 15.51
C LEU A 34 -9.43 14.89 14.34
N TRP A 35 -10.70 14.99 13.94
CA TRP A 35 -11.21 14.29 12.77
C TRP A 35 -10.57 14.79 11.46
N SER A 36 -10.41 16.09 11.31
CA SER A 36 -9.77 16.69 10.14
C SER A 36 -8.30 16.27 10.02
N GLU A 37 -7.53 16.32 11.11
CA GLU A 37 -6.13 15.86 11.12
C GLU A 37 -6.05 14.37 10.77
N ALA A 38 -6.94 13.54 11.33
CA ALA A 38 -6.99 12.11 11.03
C ALA A 38 -7.33 11.85 9.56
N ALA A 39 -8.24 12.64 8.97
CA ALA A 39 -8.62 12.53 7.57
C ALA A 39 -7.46 12.84 6.60
N VAL A 40 -6.61 13.83 6.94
CA VAL A 40 -5.40 14.14 6.17
C VAL A 40 -4.42 12.98 6.20
N LEU A 41 -4.09 12.47 7.39
CA LEU A 41 -3.16 11.33 7.51
C LEU A 41 -3.73 10.05 6.89
N ALA A 42 -5.05 9.85 6.93
CA ALA A 42 -5.70 8.71 6.30
C ALA A 42 -5.55 8.71 4.77
N ARG A 43 -5.37 9.88 4.14
CA ARG A 43 -5.09 9.97 2.71
C ARG A 43 -3.66 9.57 2.36
N GLU A 44 -2.71 9.84 3.25
CA GLU A 44 -1.29 9.55 3.03
C GLU A 44 -0.91 8.12 3.43
N LEU A 45 -1.41 7.65 4.58
CA LEU A 45 -1.04 6.36 5.18
C LEU A 45 -2.10 5.27 4.97
N GLY A 46 -3.28 5.65 4.46
CA GLY A 46 -4.42 4.76 4.28
C GLY A 46 -5.39 4.75 5.47
N VAL A 47 -6.68 4.70 5.15
CA VAL A 47 -7.78 4.78 6.14
C VAL A 47 -7.75 3.65 7.15
N CYS A 48 -7.48 2.41 6.73
CA CYS A 48 -7.46 1.25 7.62
C CYS A 48 -6.42 1.40 8.74
N ARG A 49 -5.19 1.76 8.35
CA ARG A 49 -4.07 1.94 9.27
C ARG A 49 -4.37 3.04 10.30
N VAL A 50 -4.83 4.20 9.84
CA VAL A 50 -5.13 5.34 10.71
C VAL A 50 -6.31 5.04 11.63
N ALA A 51 -7.37 4.38 11.13
CA ALA A 51 -8.51 3.97 11.95
C ALA A 51 -8.10 3.01 13.08
N GLN A 52 -7.24 2.05 12.78
CA GLN A 52 -6.74 1.10 13.78
C GLN A 52 -5.87 1.77 14.85
N VAL A 53 -4.89 2.58 14.43
CA VAL A 53 -3.96 3.25 15.36
C VAL A 53 -4.69 4.25 16.25
N LEU A 54 -5.59 5.06 15.67
CA LEU A 54 -6.32 6.09 16.42
C LEU A 54 -7.58 5.56 17.12
N ARG A 55 -7.94 4.27 16.94
CA ARG A 55 -9.17 3.63 17.44
C ARG A 55 -10.43 4.42 17.04
N LEU A 56 -10.55 4.69 15.74
CA LEU A 56 -11.66 5.44 15.15
C LEU A 56 -12.60 4.50 14.38
N ASP A 57 -13.84 4.94 14.22
CA ASP A 57 -14.77 4.28 13.31
C ASP A 57 -14.26 4.42 11.86
N TYR A 58 -14.04 3.28 11.22
CA TYR A 58 -13.46 3.19 9.89
C TYR A 58 -14.32 3.90 8.84
N TYR A 59 -15.64 3.69 8.86
CA TYR A 59 -16.54 4.22 7.84
C TYR A 59 -16.67 5.74 7.93
N LYS A 60 -16.73 6.27 9.15
CA LYS A 60 -16.73 7.71 9.40
C LYS A 60 -15.42 8.36 8.97
N LEU A 61 -14.28 7.74 9.28
CA LEU A 61 -12.98 8.22 8.82
C LEU A 61 -12.88 8.19 7.28
N LYS A 62 -13.33 7.10 6.66
CA LYS A 62 -13.36 6.95 5.20
C LYS A 62 -14.16 8.06 4.54
N ARG A 63 -15.34 8.38 5.08
CA ARG A 63 -16.21 9.45 4.55
C ARG A 63 -15.53 10.81 4.66
N LEU A 64 -14.99 11.14 5.84
CA LEU A 64 -14.29 12.41 6.07
C LEU A 64 -13.04 12.56 5.20
N ALA A 65 -12.27 11.49 4.99
CA ALA A 65 -11.12 11.49 4.09
C ALA A 65 -11.51 11.70 2.62
N ALA A 66 -12.70 11.25 2.21
CA ALA A 66 -13.25 11.50 0.88
C ALA A 66 -13.79 12.92 0.73
N GLU A 67 -14.44 13.46 1.77
CA GLU A 67 -14.97 14.84 1.82
C GLU A 67 -13.87 15.89 1.90
N ALA A 68 -12.76 15.60 2.59
CA ALA A 68 -11.58 16.46 2.66
C ALA A 68 -10.75 16.48 1.35
N ARG A 69 -11.25 15.84 0.29
CA ARG A 69 -10.69 15.99 -1.05
C ARG A 69 -11.06 17.39 -1.53
N PRO A 70 -10.10 18.22 -2.01
CA PRO A 70 -10.47 19.47 -2.64
C PRO A 70 -11.49 19.16 -3.74
N PRO A 71 -12.53 20.00 -3.93
CA PRO A 71 -13.44 19.83 -5.03
C PRO A 71 -12.57 19.73 -6.28
N ARG A 72 -12.66 18.61 -6.98
CA ARG A 72 -12.26 18.64 -8.38
C ARG A 72 -13.21 19.66 -8.97
N SER A 73 -12.70 20.78 -9.46
CA SER A 73 -13.48 21.81 -10.13
C SER A 73 -14.43 21.12 -11.09
N ASN A 74 -15.69 21.02 -10.72
CA ASN A 74 -16.83 20.75 -11.55
C ASN A 74 -18.01 21.21 -10.72
N ALA A 75 -18.56 22.32 -11.19
CA ALA A 75 -19.66 23.04 -10.61
C ALA A 75 -20.85 22.12 -10.32
N SER A 76 -21.63 22.53 -9.32
CA SER A 76 -22.97 22.05 -9.02
C SER A 76 -23.82 21.86 -10.28
N GLN A 77 -24.49 20.70 -10.40
CA GLN A 77 -25.87 20.47 -10.86
C GLN A 77 -26.02 19.21 -11.75
N GLU A 78 -26.99 18.37 -11.31
CA GLU A 78 -27.62 17.22 -11.97
C GLU A 78 -26.82 15.95 -12.28
N PRO A 79 -27.44 14.75 -12.12
CA PRO A 79 -26.84 13.47 -12.48
C PRO A 79 -26.91 13.28 -14.00
N SER A 80 -26.11 14.02 -14.75
CA SER A 80 -25.78 13.60 -16.12
C SER A 80 -24.72 12.52 -15.99
N SER A 81 -25.12 11.26 -16.17
CA SER A 81 -24.21 10.13 -16.32
C SER A 81 -23.06 10.55 -17.24
N PRO A 82 -21.80 10.58 -16.78
CA PRO A 82 -20.70 10.77 -17.71
C PRO A 82 -20.75 9.58 -18.67
N SER A 83 -20.94 9.86 -19.96
CA SER A 83 -20.72 8.84 -20.97
C SER A 83 -19.33 8.25 -20.70
N PRO A 84 -19.20 6.93 -20.51
CA PRO A 84 -17.90 6.34 -20.25
C PRO A 84 -17.03 6.61 -21.48
N HIS A 85 -16.06 7.52 -21.33
CA HIS A 85 -15.09 7.79 -22.37
C HIS A 85 -14.13 6.61 -22.38
N PHE A 86 -14.23 5.79 -23.42
CA PHE A 86 -13.29 4.70 -23.65
C PHE A 86 -11.93 5.32 -24.00
N ILE A 87 -10.93 5.04 -23.17
CA ILE A 87 -9.54 5.39 -23.44
C ILE A 87 -8.86 4.09 -23.84
N GLU A 88 -8.52 3.98 -25.12
CA GLU A 88 -7.68 2.88 -25.61
C GLU A 88 -6.27 3.09 -25.07
N LEU A 89 -5.92 2.29 -24.06
CA LEU A 89 -4.54 2.22 -23.56
C LEU A 89 -3.80 1.19 -24.42
N PRO A 90 -2.67 1.53 -25.04
CA PRO A 90 -1.84 0.54 -25.70
C PRO A 90 -1.45 -0.53 -24.68
N PRO A 91 -1.35 -1.81 -25.10
CA PRO A 91 -0.95 -2.88 -24.19
C PRO A 91 0.39 -2.48 -23.54
N PRO A 92 0.53 -2.62 -22.21
CA PRO A 92 1.79 -2.31 -21.57
C PRO A 92 2.87 -3.12 -22.27
N SER A 93 3.83 -2.42 -22.89
CA SER A 93 5.05 -3.05 -23.37
C SER A 93 5.85 -3.46 -22.14
N ALA A 94 5.43 -4.57 -21.52
CA ALA A 94 6.21 -5.19 -20.47
C ALA A 94 7.54 -5.58 -21.15
N PRO A 95 8.70 -5.12 -20.66
CA PRO A 95 9.90 -5.87 -20.96
C PRO A 95 9.62 -7.27 -20.43
N SER A 96 9.56 -8.25 -21.32
CA SER A 96 9.58 -9.67 -20.94
C SER A 96 10.91 -9.90 -20.25
N ARG A 97 11.00 -9.58 -18.96
CA ARG A 97 12.07 -10.07 -18.11
C ARG A 97 11.81 -11.55 -17.98
N GLN A 98 12.30 -12.32 -18.97
CA GLN A 98 12.35 -13.77 -18.91
C GLN A 98 13.08 -14.11 -17.63
N GLN A 99 12.30 -14.59 -16.66
CA GLN A 99 12.77 -15.08 -15.40
C GLN A 99 12.92 -16.58 -15.56
N VAL A 100 14.16 -17.05 -15.55
CA VAL A 100 14.48 -18.47 -15.63
C VAL A 100 14.72 -18.96 -14.20
N VAL A 101 14.01 -20.01 -13.82
CA VAL A 101 14.25 -20.74 -12.57
C VAL A 101 14.83 -22.09 -12.94
N VAL A 102 16.00 -22.40 -12.39
CA VAL A 102 16.65 -23.71 -12.52
C VAL A 102 16.67 -24.38 -11.16
N GLU A 103 16.13 -25.59 -11.09
CA GLU A 103 16.12 -26.45 -9.90
C GLU A 103 16.86 -27.74 -10.24
N LEU A 104 17.88 -28.08 -9.44
CA LEU A 104 18.62 -29.33 -9.54
C LEU A 104 18.46 -30.10 -8.23
N GLU A 105 18.29 -31.40 -8.35
CA GLU A 105 18.23 -32.36 -7.24
C GLU A 105 19.13 -33.55 -7.57
N ASN A 106 19.97 -33.98 -6.63
CA ASN A 106 20.79 -35.20 -6.80
C ASN A 106 20.14 -36.42 -6.13
N ALA A 107 20.64 -37.62 -6.44
CA ALA A 107 20.10 -38.88 -5.91
C ALA A 107 20.25 -39.05 -4.38
N ILE A 108 21.09 -38.22 -3.75
CA ILE A 108 21.34 -38.18 -2.29
C ILE A 108 20.41 -37.14 -1.61
N GLY A 109 19.67 -36.35 -2.39
CA GLY A 109 18.69 -35.38 -1.93
C GLY A 109 19.20 -33.94 -1.78
N ASP A 110 20.42 -33.64 -2.22
CA ASP A 110 20.93 -32.25 -2.27
C ASP A 110 20.19 -31.45 -3.34
N LYS A 111 19.88 -30.18 -3.05
CA LYS A 111 19.05 -29.32 -3.91
C LYS A 111 19.70 -27.96 -4.14
N LEU A 112 19.74 -27.54 -5.40
CA LEU A 112 20.18 -26.21 -5.82
C LEU A 112 19.07 -25.52 -6.61
N ARG A 113 18.68 -24.31 -6.18
CA ARG A 113 17.71 -23.47 -6.89
C ARG A 113 18.31 -22.12 -7.23
N ILE A 114 18.23 -21.73 -8.50
CA ILE A 114 18.74 -20.46 -9.01
C ILE A 114 17.64 -19.74 -9.79
N GLN A 115 17.50 -18.44 -9.53
CA GLN A 115 16.56 -17.58 -10.23
C GLN A 115 17.34 -16.46 -10.92
N VAL A 116 17.25 -16.40 -12.24
CA VAL A 116 17.96 -15.42 -13.08
C VAL A 116 16.96 -14.64 -13.91
N SER A 117 17.17 -13.32 -14.00
CA SER A 117 16.33 -12.43 -14.81
C SER A 117 17.19 -11.71 -15.84
N GLY A 118 16.87 -11.88 -17.12
CA GLY A 118 17.48 -11.10 -18.22
C GLY A 118 18.89 -11.51 -18.65
N GLN A 119 19.38 -12.71 -18.28
CA GLN A 119 20.65 -13.26 -18.76
C GLN A 119 20.45 -14.71 -19.24
N THR A 120 21.21 -15.11 -20.27
CA THR A 120 21.29 -16.51 -20.72
C THR A 120 22.11 -17.32 -19.71
N LEU A 121 21.54 -18.40 -19.19
CA LEU A 121 22.21 -19.28 -18.25
C LEU A 121 22.64 -20.57 -18.97
N ASP A 122 23.91 -20.94 -18.83
CA ASP A 122 24.41 -22.23 -19.29
C ASP A 122 24.07 -23.32 -18.27
N VAL A 123 22.97 -24.03 -18.52
CA VAL A 123 22.45 -25.05 -17.60
C VAL A 123 23.41 -26.23 -17.50
N GLU A 124 24.09 -26.60 -18.60
CA GLU A 124 25.02 -27.74 -18.64
C GLU A 124 26.21 -27.54 -17.69
N SER A 125 26.92 -26.41 -17.79
CA SER A 125 28.04 -26.10 -16.88
C SER A 125 27.60 -26.00 -15.43
N LEU A 126 26.41 -25.43 -15.17
CA LEU A 126 25.87 -25.33 -13.82
C LEU A 126 25.65 -26.72 -13.22
N ALA A 127 25.06 -27.61 -14.00
CA ALA A 127 24.72 -28.95 -13.58
C ALA A 127 25.97 -29.81 -13.39
N ALA A 128 26.93 -29.74 -14.32
CA ALA A 128 28.24 -30.41 -14.19
C ALA A 128 28.98 -29.99 -12.91
N LYS A 129 28.97 -28.69 -12.55
CA LYS A 129 29.58 -28.22 -11.29
C LYS A 129 28.83 -28.67 -10.05
N PHE A 130 27.50 -28.79 -10.13
CA PHE A 130 26.69 -29.26 -9.01
C PHE A 130 26.96 -30.74 -8.71
N TRP A 131 27.08 -31.58 -9.76
CA TRP A 131 27.39 -33.00 -9.61
C TRP A 131 28.88 -33.32 -9.45
N GLY A 132 29.78 -32.42 -9.84
CA GLY A 132 31.24 -32.58 -9.69
C GLY A 132 31.80 -32.13 -8.33
N ARG A 133 30.95 -31.79 -7.34
CA ARG A 133 31.39 -31.53 -5.97
C ARG A 133 31.67 -32.87 -5.27
N GLU A 134 32.92 -33.31 -5.32
CA GLU A 134 33.52 -34.16 -4.29
C GLU A 134 34.10 -33.31 -3.15
#